data_AF-A0A6A5W0N7-F1
#
_entry.id   AF-A0A6A5W0N7-F1
#
_cell.length_a   1.000
_cell.length_b   1.000
_cell.length_c   1.000
_cell.angle_alpha   90.00
_cell.angle_beta   90.00
_cell.angle_gamma   90.00
#
_symmetry.space_group_name_H-M   'P 1'
#
loop_
_entity.id
_entity.type
_entity.pdbx_description
1 polymer ?
#
loop_
_entity_poly.entity_id
_entity_poly.type
_entity_poly.pdbx_seq_one_letter_code
_entity_poly.pdbx_strand_id
1 'polypeptide(L)'
;MAASSAPTLQSIPVELRHEVYQWVSVREDKPKKLIRRWFEKRDVAAQIAAQVSDPTVVTVLAAYDDHDDDDSEAAAEDDGEGEDDEDDDGEDNEQEDDEETEVAAEDDDGDGEGEEVDDDGDVAMADADSVVAAPPALPIRKFYPARKWHHIPKFLRIDRFPPAKEVLLISKQFNREAKAWYYDTAVLKINATASFLHTSFFEESLQEIADAAFSPMENIRKVEVTFVWDTAWLREDGHDWGAAVFPALLDERARFVQRILERAPDLKQLVVHWHDSCEDEESEETKLKTLTRFMGIRGATFDLKEHYIASDAKPDSRSLAGLLRLEFQDIANNGWQVK
;
A
#
# COMPACT_ATOMS: atom_id res chain seq x y z
N MET A 1 1.89 -56.66 -16.53
CA MET A 1 0.95 -55.57 -16.21
C MET A 1 1.70 -54.27 -16.40
N ALA A 2 1.38 -53.48 -17.43
CA ALA A 2 1.94 -52.14 -17.57
C ALA A 2 1.29 -51.27 -16.50
N ALA A 3 2.07 -50.79 -15.52
CA ALA A 3 1.60 -49.75 -14.63
C ALA A 3 1.24 -48.56 -15.51
N SER A 4 -0.04 -48.18 -15.53
CA SER A 4 -0.50 -46.91 -16.07
C SER A 4 0.19 -45.81 -15.28
N SER A 5 1.36 -45.37 -15.75
CA SER A 5 2.03 -44.19 -15.21
C SER A 5 1.19 -43.00 -15.63
N ALA A 6 0.19 -42.67 -14.82
CA ALA A 6 -0.50 -41.40 -14.94
C ALA A 6 0.57 -40.30 -14.98
N PRO A 7 0.51 -39.36 -15.94
CA PRO A 7 1.49 -38.29 -16.03
C PRO A 7 1.51 -37.55 -14.69
N THR A 8 2.67 -37.53 -14.04
CA THR A 8 2.86 -36.75 -12.82
C THR A 8 3.13 -35.30 -13.21
N LEU A 9 2.76 -34.35 -12.35
CA LEU A 9 3.03 -32.92 -12.58
C LEU A 9 4.52 -32.65 -12.85
N GLN A 10 5.42 -33.49 -12.32
CA GLN A 10 6.88 -33.42 -12.52
C GLN A 10 7.33 -33.88 -13.91
N SER A 11 6.54 -34.70 -14.60
CA SER A 11 6.85 -35.20 -15.95
C SER A 11 6.52 -34.18 -17.05
N ILE A 12 5.82 -33.10 -16.71
CA ILE A 12 5.45 -32.02 -17.62
C ILE A 12 6.65 -31.05 -17.77
N PRO A 13 6.96 -30.50 -18.96
CA PRO A 13 7.97 -29.46 -19.15
C PRO A 13 7.83 -28.26 -18.19
N VAL A 14 8.95 -27.62 -17.85
CA VAL A 14 8.98 -26.55 -16.85
C VAL A 14 8.16 -25.32 -17.26
N GLU A 15 8.11 -25.04 -18.56
CA GLU A 15 7.36 -23.94 -19.16
C GLU A 15 5.86 -24.08 -18.86
N LEU A 16 5.30 -25.27 -19.07
CA LEU A 16 3.90 -25.55 -18.74
C LEU A 16 3.65 -25.53 -17.22
N ARG A 17 4.65 -25.87 -16.40
CA ARG A 17 4.52 -25.74 -14.94
C ARG A 17 4.52 -24.27 -14.51
N HIS A 18 5.27 -23.41 -15.19
CA HIS A 18 5.21 -21.96 -14.96
C HIS A 18 3.84 -21.38 -15.32
N GLU A 19 3.19 -21.85 -16.39
CA GLU A 19 1.81 -21.48 -16.71
C GLU A 19 0.84 -21.91 -15.60
N VAL A 20 1.01 -23.12 -15.04
CA VAL A 20 0.23 -23.57 -13.88
C VAL A 20 0.48 -22.66 -12.68
N TYR A 21 1.74 -22.30 -12.38
CA TYR A 21 2.04 -21.37 -11.28
C TYR A 21 1.41 -20.00 -11.49
N GLN A 22 1.42 -19.48 -12.72
CA GLN A 22 0.73 -18.23 -13.06
C GLN A 22 -0.76 -18.34 -12.79
N TRP A 23 -1.40 -19.41 -13.26
CA TRP A 23 -2.83 -19.62 -13.07
C TRP A 23 -3.21 -19.75 -11.60
N VAL A 24 -2.45 -20.53 -10.81
CA VAL A 24 -2.71 -20.68 -9.36
C VAL A 24 -2.28 -19.47 -8.51
N SER A 25 -1.67 -18.45 -9.13
CA SER A 25 -1.35 -17.19 -8.47
C SER A 25 -2.46 -16.14 -8.66
N VAL A 26 -3.44 -16.39 -9.53
CA VAL A 26 -4.59 -15.50 -9.69
C VAL A 26 -5.50 -15.60 -8.47
N ARG A 27 -5.91 -14.45 -7.92
CA ARG A 27 -6.85 -14.32 -6.80
C ARG A 27 -7.88 -13.25 -7.13
N GLU A 28 -8.99 -13.25 -6.40
CA GLU A 28 -10.03 -12.22 -6.53
C GLU A 28 -9.50 -10.84 -6.08
N ASP A 29 -8.59 -10.82 -5.10
CA ASP A 29 -7.98 -9.61 -4.59
C ASP A 29 -6.90 -9.05 -5.53
N LYS A 30 -6.61 -7.75 -5.40
CA LYS A 30 -5.52 -7.10 -6.15
C LYS A 30 -4.14 -7.34 -5.49
N PRO A 31 -3.09 -7.73 -6.24
CA PRO A 31 -1.74 -7.94 -5.70
C PRO A 31 -1.18 -6.74 -4.92
N LYS A 32 -1.54 -5.52 -5.32
CA LYS A 32 -1.14 -4.27 -4.63
C LYS A 32 -1.52 -4.23 -3.14
N LYS A 33 -2.56 -4.97 -2.72
CA LYS A 33 -3.00 -5.04 -1.32
C LYS A 33 -2.24 -6.10 -0.49
N LEU A 34 -1.35 -6.90 -1.09
CA LEU A 34 -0.69 -8.02 -0.41
C LEU A 34 0.18 -7.57 0.77
N ILE A 35 0.99 -6.53 0.57
CA ILE A 35 1.88 -5.99 1.62
C ILE A 35 1.06 -5.32 2.73
N ARG A 36 0.03 -4.54 2.36
CA ARG A 36 -0.94 -3.97 3.31
C ARG A 36 -1.53 -5.06 4.21
N ARG A 37 -2.08 -6.13 3.63
CA ARG A 37 -2.67 -7.24 4.39
C ARG A 37 -1.67 -7.97 5.28
N TRP A 38 -0.39 -7.97 4.93
CA TRP A 38 0.66 -8.50 5.81
C TRP A 38 0.81 -7.64 7.07
N PHE A 39 0.86 -6.32 6.94
CA PHE A 39 0.89 -5.40 8.09
C PHE A 39 -0.36 -5.51 8.95
N GLU A 40 -1.55 -5.50 8.34
CA GLU A 40 -2.83 -5.62 9.05
C GLU A 40 -2.90 -6.90 9.88
N LYS A 41 -2.49 -8.05 9.31
CA LYS A 41 -2.43 -9.33 10.03
C LYS A 41 -1.45 -9.29 11.19
N ARG A 42 -0.29 -8.65 11.00
CA ARG A 42 0.74 -8.55 12.04
C ARG A 42 0.29 -7.66 13.19
N ASP A 43 -0.35 -6.53 12.88
CA ASP A 43 -0.93 -5.59 13.84
C ASP A 43 -2.04 -6.25 14.67
N VAL A 44 -3.03 -6.85 14.00
CA VAL A 44 -4.09 -7.58 14.70
C VAL A 44 -3.51 -8.69 15.58
N ALA A 45 -2.54 -9.46 15.09
CA ALA A 45 -1.88 -10.48 15.91
C ALA A 45 -1.19 -9.90 17.15
N ALA A 46 -0.55 -8.72 17.04
CA ALA A 46 0.07 -8.04 18.17
C ALA A 46 -0.97 -7.52 19.19
N GLN A 47 -2.08 -6.95 18.71
CA GLN A 47 -3.19 -6.51 19.57
C GLN A 47 -3.81 -7.68 20.33
N ILE A 48 -4.01 -8.82 19.65
CA ILE A 48 -4.50 -10.05 20.27
C ILE A 48 -3.51 -10.53 21.33
N ALA A 49 -2.21 -10.62 21.00
CA ALA A 49 -1.18 -11.09 21.93
C ALA A 49 -1.08 -10.23 23.20
N ALA A 50 -1.22 -8.91 23.08
CA ALA A 50 -1.25 -8.01 24.23
C ALA A 50 -2.44 -8.26 25.17
N GLN A 51 -3.52 -8.83 24.65
CA GLN A 51 -4.79 -9.07 25.36
C GLN A 51 -4.94 -10.47 25.95
N VAL A 52 -4.11 -11.45 25.54
CA VAL A 52 -4.14 -12.83 26.08
C VAL A 52 -3.89 -12.88 27.60
N SER A 53 -3.38 -11.80 28.20
CA SER A 53 -3.16 -11.68 29.65
C SER A 53 -4.42 -11.27 30.43
N ASP A 54 -5.51 -10.89 29.76
CA ASP A 54 -6.76 -10.46 30.41
C ASP A 54 -7.72 -11.65 30.59
N PRO A 55 -8.01 -12.08 31.84
CA PRO A 55 -8.88 -13.22 32.12
C PRO A 55 -10.35 -12.98 31.77
N THR A 56 -10.75 -11.77 31.35
CA THR A 56 -12.14 -11.42 31.02
C THR A 56 -12.50 -11.65 29.54
N VAL A 57 -11.54 -11.88 28.64
CA VAL A 57 -11.79 -12.05 27.20
C VAL A 57 -11.84 -13.54 26.84
N VAL A 58 -13.04 -14.05 26.54
CA VAL A 58 -13.26 -15.49 26.27
C VAL A 58 -13.28 -15.81 24.77
N THR A 59 -13.49 -14.82 23.90
CA THR A 59 -13.43 -15.01 22.45
C THR A 59 -12.91 -13.76 21.74
N VAL A 60 -11.90 -13.95 20.90
CA VAL A 60 -11.22 -12.89 20.16
C VAL A 60 -11.48 -13.11 18.66
N LEU A 61 -11.94 -12.07 17.98
CA LEU A 61 -12.17 -12.11 16.53
C LEU A 61 -11.35 -11.03 15.82
N ALA A 62 -10.51 -11.44 14.87
CA ALA A 62 -9.90 -10.52 13.92
C ALA A 62 -10.95 -10.07 12.91
N ALA A 63 -11.21 -8.77 12.82
CA ALA A 63 -12.08 -8.17 11.83
C ALA A 63 -11.23 -7.37 10.84
N TYR A 64 -11.23 -7.79 9.58
CA TYR A 64 -10.58 -7.08 8.49
C TYR A 64 -11.66 -6.32 7.73
N ASP A 65 -11.44 -5.04 7.49
CA ASP A 65 -12.34 -4.26 6.65
C ASP A 65 -12.01 -4.58 5.20
N ASP A 66 -12.84 -5.43 4.58
CA ASP A 66 -12.73 -5.78 3.16
C ASP A 66 -13.57 -4.83 2.29
N HIS A 67 -14.17 -3.78 2.87
CA HIS A 67 -14.74 -2.73 2.04
C HIS A 67 -13.62 -2.10 1.20
N ASP A 68 -13.86 -2.11 -0.12
CA ASP A 68 -13.14 -1.32 -1.11
C ASP A 68 -13.38 0.16 -0.81
N ASP A 69 -12.80 0.64 0.29
CA ASP A 69 -12.65 2.06 0.56
C ASP A 69 -11.69 2.59 -0.50
N ASP A 70 -12.32 3.05 -1.58
CA ASP A 70 -11.85 4.03 -2.53
C ASP A 70 -10.54 3.70 -3.24
N ASP A 71 -10.68 2.85 -4.26
CA ASP A 71 -9.81 2.88 -5.46
C ASP A 71 -10.02 4.17 -6.29
N SER A 72 -10.59 5.24 -5.72
CA SER A 72 -10.75 6.57 -6.35
C SER A 72 -9.47 7.39 -6.38
N GLU A 73 -8.45 7.02 -5.60
CA GLU A 73 -7.11 7.57 -5.79
C GLU A 73 -6.45 6.84 -6.95
N ALA A 74 -6.65 7.41 -8.14
CA ALA A 74 -6.03 7.05 -9.40
C ALA A 74 -4.53 6.82 -9.22
N ALA A 75 -4.15 5.56 -8.96
CA ALA A 75 -2.90 5.05 -9.46
C ALA A 75 -3.04 5.11 -10.99
N ALA A 76 -2.67 6.25 -11.58
CA ALA A 76 -2.42 6.34 -13.00
C ALA A 76 -1.37 5.28 -13.33
N GLU A 77 -1.84 4.11 -13.76
CA GLU A 77 -1.03 3.11 -14.43
C GLU A 77 -0.71 3.73 -15.80
N ASP A 78 0.31 4.59 -15.82
CA ASP A 78 0.98 5.00 -17.04
C ASP A 78 1.77 3.78 -17.56
N ASP A 79 1.03 2.84 -18.15
CA ASP A 79 1.57 1.82 -19.03
C ASP A 79 1.58 2.42 -20.44
N GLY A 80 2.57 3.29 -20.67
CA GLY A 80 2.76 4.00 -21.92
C GLY A 80 3.13 3.05 -23.07
N GLU A 81 2.13 2.47 -23.70
CA GLU A 81 2.17 2.01 -25.10
C GLU A 81 0.86 2.43 -25.80
N GLY A 82 0.90 3.56 -26.51
CA GLY A 82 -0.21 4.06 -27.32
C GLY A 82 0.30 5.07 -28.35
N GLU A 83 0.59 4.55 -29.55
CA GLU A 83 0.87 5.32 -30.77
C GLU A 83 -0.34 6.19 -31.17
N ASP A 84 -0.03 7.35 -31.76
CA ASP A 84 -0.83 8.21 -32.66
C ASP A 84 -2.37 8.14 -32.57
N ASP A 85 -3.01 9.28 -32.26
CA ASP A 85 -3.89 9.91 -33.25
C ASP A 85 -4.24 11.37 -32.89
N GLU A 86 -4.42 12.13 -33.98
CA GLU A 86 -4.54 13.57 -34.14
C GLU A 86 -5.86 14.18 -33.61
N ASP A 87 -5.80 15.50 -33.35
CA ASP A 87 -6.86 16.53 -33.40
C ASP A 87 -8.19 16.34 -32.63
N ASP A 88 -8.49 17.25 -31.69
CA ASP A 88 -9.61 18.19 -31.85
C ASP A 88 -9.55 19.37 -30.86
N ASP A 89 -9.75 20.57 -31.41
CA ASP A 89 -9.86 21.88 -30.76
C ASP A 89 -11.19 21.99 -29.98
N GLY A 90 -11.23 22.78 -28.89
CA GLY A 90 -12.52 23.09 -28.25
C GLY A 90 -12.50 23.91 -26.95
N GLU A 91 -12.10 25.18 -27.07
CA GLU A 91 -12.52 26.38 -26.32
C GLU A 91 -13.42 26.26 -25.05
N ASP A 92 -12.93 26.89 -23.97
CA ASP A 92 -13.62 27.92 -23.15
C ASP A 92 -14.75 27.51 -22.18
N ASN A 93 -14.55 27.73 -20.86
CA ASN A 93 -14.96 28.97 -20.16
C ASN A 93 -15.30 28.79 -18.65
N GLU A 94 -15.00 29.85 -17.87
CA GLU A 94 -15.59 30.35 -16.60
C GLU A 94 -15.73 29.43 -15.37
N GLN A 95 -14.96 29.64 -14.27
CA GLN A 95 -15.25 30.54 -13.12
C GLN A 95 -16.63 30.35 -12.48
N GLU A 96 -16.67 29.81 -11.26
CA GLU A 96 -17.52 30.33 -10.19
C GLU A 96 -17.03 29.88 -8.81
N ASP A 97 -17.11 30.84 -7.89
CA ASP A 97 -16.68 30.96 -6.51
C ASP A 97 -17.96 30.87 -5.67
N ASP A 98 -18.05 30.04 -4.62
CA ASP A 98 -18.94 30.34 -3.49
C ASP A 98 -18.75 29.45 -2.24
N GLU A 99 -18.33 30.13 -1.18
CA GLU A 99 -18.88 30.20 0.18
C GLU A 99 -19.18 28.93 1.04
N GLU A 100 -18.46 28.92 2.16
CA GLU A 100 -18.83 28.60 3.56
C GLU A 100 -20.17 27.89 3.84
N THR A 101 -20.10 26.79 4.62
CA THR A 101 -21.14 26.51 5.63
C THR A 101 -20.54 25.79 6.84
N GLU A 102 -20.45 26.50 7.96
CA GLU A 102 -20.34 25.95 9.31
C GLU A 102 -21.64 25.24 9.71
N VAL A 103 -21.54 24.08 10.37
CA VAL A 103 -22.61 23.57 11.23
C VAL A 103 -22.03 22.99 12.51
N ALA A 104 -22.28 23.73 13.59
CA ALA A 104 -22.18 23.29 14.97
C ALA A 104 -23.40 22.43 15.35
N ALA A 105 -23.20 21.47 16.24
CA ALA A 105 -24.23 20.95 17.14
C ALA A 105 -23.58 20.29 18.38
N GLU A 106 -23.59 21.03 19.49
CA GLU A 106 -23.77 20.54 20.87
C GLU A 106 -25.16 19.86 20.95
N ASP A 107 -25.61 19.05 21.91
CA ASP A 107 -25.28 18.73 23.31
C ASP A 107 -26.16 17.50 23.68
N ASP A 108 -25.98 16.97 24.89
CA ASP A 108 -27.04 16.51 25.82
C ASP A 108 -26.73 15.18 26.54
N ASP A 109 -25.99 15.33 27.64
CA ASP A 109 -25.91 14.42 28.78
C ASP A 109 -27.25 14.36 29.54
N GLY A 110 -27.77 13.15 29.77
CA GLY A 110 -28.99 12.92 30.54
C GLY A 110 -28.86 11.78 31.53
N ASP A 111 -28.17 12.03 32.64
CA ASP A 111 -28.12 11.21 33.85
C ASP A 111 -29.38 11.42 34.70
N GLY A 112 -29.90 10.36 35.32
CA GLY A 112 -31.17 10.40 36.06
C GLY A 112 -31.46 9.14 36.84
N GLU A 113 -30.81 9.00 38.00
CA GLU A 113 -31.24 8.11 39.10
C GLU A 113 -32.54 8.60 39.76
N GLY A 114 -33.40 7.68 40.22
CA GLY A 114 -34.60 8.03 40.98
C GLY A 114 -35.50 6.84 41.33
N GLU A 115 -35.34 6.38 42.56
CA GLU A 115 -35.91 5.22 43.26
C GLU A 115 -37.43 5.26 43.61
N GLU A 116 -37.99 4.06 43.87
CA GLU A 116 -38.97 3.68 44.91
C GLU A 116 -40.52 3.77 44.70
N VAL A 117 -41.14 2.55 44.68
CA VAL A 117 -42.19 2.02 45.60
C VAL A 117 -43.66 1.80 45.12
N ASP A 118 -44.05 0.52 45.22
CA ASP A 118 -45.32 -0.19 45.52
C ASP A 118 -46.69 0.27 44.97
N ASP A 119 -47.46 -0.69 44.41
CA ASP A 119 -48.65 -1.24 45.10
C ASP A 119 -49.19 -2.53 44.42
N ASP A 120 -49.81 -3.35 45.27
CA ASP A 120 -50.34 -4.72 45.21
C ASP A 120 -51.17 -5.20 43.99
N GLY A 121 -51.19 -6.53 43.83
CA GLY A 121 -52.50 -7.21 43.72
C GLY A 121 -52.73 -8.26 42.64
N ASP A 122 -52.42 -9.51 42.98
CA ASP A 122 -53.28 -10.69 42.82
C ASP A 122 -53.20 -11.61 41.57
N VAL A 123 -53.29 -12.90 41.90
CA VAL A 123 -52.98 -14.14 41.17
C VAL A 123 -53.81 -14.46 39.92
N ALA A 124 -53.18 -15.12 38.94
CA ALA A 124 -53.66 -16.43 38.43
C ALA A 124 -52.63 -17.12 37.51
N MET A 125 -52.45 -18.41 37.76
CA MET A 125 -51.56 -19.35 37.06
C MET A 125 -51.92 -19.55 35.57
N ALA A 126 -50.91 -19.58 34.70
CA ALA A 126 -50.94 -20.39 33.47
C ALA A 126 -49.52 -20.64 32.94
N ASP A 127 -49.25 -21.91 32.64
CA ASP A 127 -48.12 -22.50 31.91
C ASP A 127 -47.05 -21.55 31.35
N ALA A 128 -45.81 -21.73 31.82
CA ALA A 128 -44.63 -21.31 31.07
C ALA A 128 -43.70 -22.50 30.93
N ASP A 129 -43.59 -22.97 29.68
CA ASP A 129 -42.50 -23.78 29.19
C ASP A 129 -41.19 -23.37 29.87
N SER A 130 -40.45 -24.35 30.36
CA SER A 130 -39.07 -24.15 30.82
C SER A 130 -38.23 -23.76 29.60
N VAL A 131 -38.26 -22.48 29.24
CA VAL A 131 -37.28 -21.86 28.36
C VAL A 131 -35.97 -21.94 29.11
N VAL A 132 -35.16 -22.95 28.78
CA VAL A 132 -33.77 -22.99 29.21
C VAL A 132 -33.14 -21.74 28.61
N ALA A 133 -32.93 -20.72 29.46
CA ALA A 133 -32.24 -19.51 29.06
C ALA A 133 -30.89 -19.92 28.47
N ALA A 134 -30.67 -19.59 27.19
CA ALA A 134 -29.38 -19.79 26.57
C ALA A 134 -28.32 -19.11 27.46
N PRO A 135 -27.18 -19.76 27.75
CA PRO A 135 -26.14 -19.12 28.52
C PRO A 135 -25.76 -17.78 27.88
N PRO A 136 -25.49 -16.73 28.67
CA PRO A 136 -25.16 -15.42 28.14
C PRO A 136 -24.01 -15.56 27.14
N ALA A 137 -24.22 -15.02 25.93
CA ALA A 137 -23.19 -15.00 24.91
C ALA A 137 -21.95 -14.34 25.50
N LEU A 138 -20.84 -15.06 25.52
CA LEU A 138 -19.58 -14.53 26.00
C LEU A 138 -19.21 -13.28 25.18
N PRO A 139 -18.71 -12.20 25.81
CA PRO A 139 -18.36 -10.99 25.08
C PRO A 139 -17.26 -11.30 24.06
N ILE A 140 -17.57 -11.12 22.77
CA ILE A 140 -16.61 -11.24 21.68
C ILE A 140 -15.93 -9.89 21.53
N ARG A 141 -14.61 -9.85 21.76
CA ARG A 141 -13.82 -8.65 21.46
C ARG A 141 -13.32 -8.73 20.01
N LYS A 142 -13.66 -7.71 19.23
CA LYS A 142 -13.17 -7.56 17.85
C LYS A 142 -11.92 -6.68 17.84
N PHE A 143 -10.92 -7.09 17.07
CA PHE A 143 -9.72 -6.29 16.80
C PHE A 143 -9.71 -5.89 15.33
N TYR A 144 -9.42 -4.63 15.09
CA TYR A 144 -9.32 -4.05 13.76
C TYR A 144 -7.87 -3.60 13.53
N PRO A 145 -7.35 -3.76 12.31
CA PRO A 145 -6.05 -3.19 11.99
C PRO A 145 -6.11 -1.66 12.05
N ALA A 146 -4.96 -1.04 12.34
CA ALA A 146 -4.85 0.41 12.31
C ALA A 146 -5.06 0.96 10.87
N ARG A 147 -5.80 2.06 10.75
CA ARG A 147 -6.10 2.70 9.46
C ARG A 147 -4.85 3.13 8.67
N LYS A 148 -3.73 3.39 9.35
CA LYS A 148 -2.47 3.78 8.70
C LYS A 148 -2.00 2.78 7.64
N TRP A 149 -2.33 1.50 7.76
CA TRP A 149 -1.93 0.47 6.80
C TRP A 149 -2.59 0.63 5.42
N HIS A 150 -3.67 1.41 5.32
CA HIS A 150 -4.30 1.74 4.04
C HIS A 150 -3.38 2.58 3.13
N HIS A 151 -2.38 3.26 3.69
CA HIS A 151 -1.42 4.05 2.91
C HIS A 151 -0.29 3.21 2.31
N ILE A 152 -0.07 1.96 2.76
CA ILE A 152 1.01 1.10 2.26
C ILE A 152 0.99 0.97 0.72
N PRO A 153 -0.14 0.66 0.06
CA PRO A 153 -0.15 0.49 -1.40
C PRO A 153 0.19 1.76 -2.19
N LYS A 154 0.13 2.95 -1.57
CA LYS A 154 0.53 4.21 -2.21
C LYS A 154 2.03 4.26 -2.49
N PHE A 155 2.85 3.62 -1.66
CA PHE A 155 4.31 3.69 -1.77
C PHE A 155 5.04 2.34 -1.82
N LEU A 156 4.40 1.23 -1.44
CA LEU A 156 5.03 -0.08 -1.41
C LEU A 156 4.05 -1.17 -1.86
N ARG A 157 4.31 -1.76 -3.02
CA ARG A 157 3.46 -2.81 -3.61
C ARG A 157 4.28 -3.92 -4.27
N ILE A 158 3.64 -5.07 -4.46
CA ILE A 158 4.14 -6.16 -5.29
C ILE A 158 3.09 -6.47 -6.35
N ASP A 159 3.54 -6.73 -7.56
CA ASP A 159 2.67 -6.86 -8.74
C ASP A 159 1.99 -8.23 -8.88
N ARG A 160 2.45 -9.24 -8.12
CA ARG A 160 1.98 -10.62 -8.23
C ARG A 160 1.74 -11.24 -6.86
N PHE A 161 0.79 -12.18 -6.80
CA PHE A 161 0.69 -13.08 -5.66
C PHE A 161 1.63 -14.26 -5.81
N PRO A 162 2.12 -14.82 -4.68
CA PRO A 162 2.76 -16.12 -4.70
C PRO A 162 1.74 -17.21 -5.09
N PRO A 163 2.21 -18.30 -5.71
CA PRO A 163 1.39 -19.48 -5.97
C PRO A 163 0.63 -19.93 -4.73
N ALA A 164 -0.59 -20.45 -4.95
CA ALA A 164 -1.44 -20.97 -3.89
C ALA A 164 -0.67 -21.90 -2.93
N LYS A 165 -0.98 -21.79 -1.64
CA LYS A 165 -0.25 -22.51 -0.57
C LYS A 165 -0.29 -24.02 -0.81
N GLU A 166 -1.38 -24.51 -1.36
CA GLU A 166 -1.63 -25.90 -1.72
C GLU A 166 -0.53 -26.41 -2.67
N VAL A 167 -0.15 -25.62 -3.68
CA VAL A 167 0.93 -25.93 -4.62
C VAL A 167 2.28 -25.98 -3.91
N LEU A 168 2.52 -25.03 -3.00
CA LEU A 168 3.73 -24.98 -2.19
C LEU A 168 3.86 -26.16 -1.21
N LEU A 169 2.76 -26.86 -0.90
CA LEU A 169 2.73 -27.99 0.02
C LEU A 169 2.80 -29.37 -0.67
N ILE A 170 2.69 -29.44 -2.01
CA ILE A 170 2.71 -30.72 -2.74
C ILE A 170 4.03 -31.49 -2.53
N SER A 171 5.17 -30.81 -2.70
CA SER A 171 6.49 -31.41 -2.45
C SER A 171 7.56 -30.34 -2.24
N LYS A 172 8.70 -30.73 -1.63
CA LYS A 172 9.88 -29.85 -1.48
C LYS A 172 10.42 -29.34 -2.82
N GLN A 173 10.31 -30.14 -3.89
CA GLN A 173 10.75 -29.73 -5.21
C GLN A 173 9.84 -28.66 -5.79
N PHE A 174 8.52 -28.88 -5.77
CA PHE A 174 7.53 -27.90 -6.21
C PHE A 174 7.61 -26.60 -5.41
N ASN A 175 7.79 -26.70 -4.10
CA ASN A 175 7.98 -25.52 -3.25
C ASN A 175 9.15 -24.65 -3.72
N ARG A 176 10.31 -25.26 -3.98
CA ARG A 176 11.51 -24.54 -4.43
C ARG A 176 11.32 -23.95 -5.83
N GLU A 177 10.75 -24.73 -6.75
CA GLU A 177 10.54 -24.29 -8.13
C GLU A 177 9.51 -23.14 -8.21
N ALA A 178 8.37 -23.29 -7.56
CA ALA A 178 7.32 -22.28 -7.51
C ALA A 178 7.80 -20.98 -6.84
N LYS A 179 8.59 -21.07 -5.77
CA LYS A 179 9.24 -19.90 -5.16
C LYS A 179 10.24 -19.23 -6.09
N ALA A 180 11.10 -20.01 -6.75
CA ALA A 180 12.08 -19.48 -7.70
C ALA A 180 11.38 -18.76 -8.86
N TRP A 181 10.36 -19.38 -9.45
CA TRP A 181 9.51 -18.79 -10.49
C TRP A 181 8.83 -17.49 -10.00
N TYR A 182 8.25 -17.51 -8.80
CA TYR A 182 7.57 -16.34 -8.24
C TYR A 182 8.54 -15.16 -8.13
N TYR A 183 9.71 -15.36 -7.53
CA TYR A 183 10.69 -14.28 -7.36
C TYR A 183 11.40 -13.87 -8.65
N ASP A 184 11.38 -14.69 -9.70
CA ASP A 184 11.82 -14.31 -11.05
C ASP A 184 10.81 -13.41 -11.79
N THR A 185 9.53 -13.49 -11.42
CA THR A 185 8.44 -12.81 -12.13
C THR A 185 7.87 -11.63 -11.35
N ALA A 186 7.87 -11.69 -10.01
CA ALA A 186 7.38 -10.63 -9.16
C ALA A 186 8.31 -9.42 -9.15
N VAL A 187 7.71 -8.23 -9.16
CA VAL A 187 8.36 -6.93 -9.10
C VAL A 187 7.89 -6.21 -7.84
N LEU A 188 8.86 -5.84 -6.99
CA LEU A 188 8.60 -4.96 -5.87
C LEU A 188 8.64 -3.51 -6.38
N LYS A 189 7.54 -2.79 -6.25
CA LYS A 189 7.44 -1.38 -6.66
C LYS A 189 7.47 -0.48 -5.44
N ILE A 190 8.39 0.46 -5.42
CA ILE A 190 8.59 1.45 -4.35
C ILE A 190 8.38 2.83 -4.94
N ASN A 191 7.35 3.57 -4.52
CA ASN A 191 7.25 4.99 -4.85
C ASN A 191 7.96 5.77 -3.75
N ALA A 192 9.17 6.23 -4.03
CA ALA A 192 10.02 6.91 -3.06
C ALA A 192 9.48 8.29 -2.67
N THR A 193 8.66 8.88 -3.54
CA THR A 193 8.10 10.24 -3.38
C THR A 193 6.64 10.23 -2.94
N ALA A 194 6.00 9.07 -2.81
CA ALA A 194 4.65 9.02 -2.25
C ALA A 194 4.66 9.25 -0.74
N SER A 195 3.62 9.91 -0.22
CA SER A 195 3.42 10.15 1.21
C SER A 195 4.59 10.90 1.85
N PHE A 196 5.10 11.97 1.21
CA PHE A 196 6.15 12.85 1.74
C PHE A 196 5.85 13.39 3.14
N LEU A 197 4.59 13.64 3.46
CA LEU A 197 4.15 14.06 4.81
C LEU A 197 4.45 13.02 5.90
N HIS A 198 4.48 11.73 5.54
CA HIS A 198 4.58 10.61 6.47
C HIS A 198 5.92 9.85 6.36
N THR A 199 7.04 10.58 6.34
CA THR A 199 8.38 9.97 6.18
C THR A 199 8.71 8.92 7.23
N SER A 200 8.37 9.13 8.51
CA SER A 200 8.59 8.12 9.54
C SER A 200 7.82 6.82 9.27
N PHE A 201 6.57 6.92 8.83
CA PHE A 201 5.75 5.77 8.47
C PHE A 201 6.29 5.04 7.24
N PHE A 202 6.75 5.79 6.22
CA PHE A 202 7.40 5.22 5.04
C PHE A 202 8.64 4.42 5.43
N GLU A 203 9.54 5.02 6.22
CA GLU A 203 10.78 4.37 6.65
C GLU A 203 10.52 3.17 7.55
N GLU A 204 9.63 3.31 8.55
CA GLU A 204 9.24 2.21 9.44
C GLU A 204 8.69 1.04 8.64
N SER A 205 7.77 1.30 7.69
CA SER A 205 7.15 0.25 6.88
C SER A 205 8.18 -0.49 6.01
N LEU A 206 9.04 0.23 5.31
CA LEU A 206 10.07 -0.40 4.48
C LEU A 206 11.09 -1.19 5.34
N GLN A 207 11.48 -0.64 6.48
CA GLN A 207 12.40 -1.28 7.40
C GLN A 207 11.80 -2.58 7.98
N GLU A 208 10.53 -2.54 8.38
CA GLU A 208 9.82 -3.72 8.90
C GLU A 208 9.72 -4.84 7.86
N ILE A 209 9.50 -4.49 6.59
CA ILE A 209 9.51 -5.47 5.51
C ILE A 209 10.91 -6.04 5.32
N ALA A 210 11.95 -5.20 5.34
CA ALA A 210 13.34 -5.65 5.19
C ALA A 210 13.83 -6.51 6.37
N ASP A 211 13.30 -6.31 7.57
CA ASP A 211 13.66 -7.03 8.80
C ASP A 211 12.78 -8.27 9.07
N ALA A 212 11.69 -8.45 8.32
CA ALA A 212 10.77 -9.56 8.53
C ALA A 212 11.49 -10.92 8.37
N ALA A 213 11.20 -11.86 9.28
CA ALA A 213 11.57 -13.25 9.07
C ALA A 213 10.84 -13.76 7.82
N PHE A 214 11.60 -14.15 6.79
CA PHE A 214 11.10 -14.42 5.43
C PHE A 214 10.70 -13.17 4.63
N SER A 215 11.48 -12.11 4.75
CA SER A 215 11.32 -10.89 3.97
C SER A 215 11.32 -11.18 2.47
N PRO A 216 10.42 -10.56 1.67
CA PRO A 216 10.53 -10.60 0.22
C PRO A 216 11.88 -10.03 -0.26
N MET A 217 12.53 -9.15 0.51
CA MET A 217 13.83 -8.57 0.18
C MET A 217 14.94 -9.61 0.02
N GLU A 218 14.85 -10.75 0.72
CA GLU A 218 15.88 -11.79 0.63
C GLU A 218 15.95 -12.45 -0.74
N ASN A 219 14.83 -12.51 -1.46
CA ASN A 219 14.72 -13.26 -2.72
C ASN A 219 14.23 -12.43 -3.91
N ILE A 220 13.80 -11.19 -3.71
CA ILE A 220 13.31 -10.34 -4.80
C ILE A 220 14.42 -10.10 -5.82
N ARG A 221 14.08 -10.31 -7.10
CA ARG A 221 15.04 -10.18 -8.20
C ARG A 221 14.85 -8.92 -9.04
N LYS A 222 13.65 -8.32 -8.95
CA LYS A 222 13.26 -7.13 -9.72
C LYS A 222 12.64 -6.10 -8.79
N VAL A 223 13.16 -4.88 -8.86
CA VAL A 223 12.63 -3.73 -8.12
C VAL A 223 12.42 -2.58 -9.10
N GLU A 224 11.27 -1.93 -8.99
CA GLU A 224 10.97 -0.66 -9.62
C GLU A 224 10.93 0.43 -8.55
N VAL A 225 11.71 1.49 -8.71
CA VAL A 225 11.64 2.67 -7.84
C VAL A 225 11.13 3.85 -8.64
N THR A 226 10.03 4.44 -8.21
CA THR A 226 9.45 5.63 -8.83
C THR A 226 9.79 6.86 -8.01
N PHE A 227 10.30 7.87 -8.69
CA PHE A 227 10.42 9.24 -8.21
C PHE A 227 9.49 10.10 -9.06
N VAL A 228 8.64 10.85 -8.40
CA VAL A 228 7.79 11.86 -9.01
C VAL A 228 8.24 13.19 -8.43
N TRP A 229 8.47 14.16 -9.29
CA TRP A 229 8.97 15.47 -8.94
C TRP A 229 8.27 16.55 -9.76
N ASP A 230 8.29 17.78 -9.25
CA ASP A 230 7.65 18.91 -9.89
C ASP A 230 8.58 20.12 -9.79
N THR A 231 9.66 20.07 -10.56
CA THR A 231 10.68 21.11 -10.55
C THR A 231 10.10 22.48 -10.94
N ALA A 232 9.12 22.51 -11.84
CA ALA A 232 8.47 23.75 -12.29
C ALA A 232 7.80 24.43 -11.11
N TRP A 233 6.95 23.69 -10.39
CA TRP A 233 6.22 24.22 -9.23
C TRP A 233 7.16 24.62 -8.10
N LEU A 234 8.21 23.85 -7.82
CA LEU A 234 9.18 24.18 -6.76
C LEU A 234 9.97 25.45 -7.04
N ARG A 235 10.12 25.84 -8.32
CA ARG A 235 10.81 27.06 -8.75
C ARG A 235 9.88 28.26 -8.93
N GLU A 236 8.55 28.07 -8.89
CA GLU A 236 7.61 29.19 -8.94
C GLU A 236 7.83 30.13 -7.74
N ASP A 237 7.76 31.44 -8.02
CA ASP A 237 7.96 32.49 -7.01
C ASP A 237 7.00 32.30 -5.82
N GLY A 238 7.53 32.24 -4.60
CA GLY A 238 6.75 32.03 -3.36
C GLY A 238 7.03 30.72 -2.63
N HIS A 239 7.86 29.84 -3.21
CA HIS A 239 8.23 28.54 -2.64
C HIS A 239 9.71 28.43 -2.20
N ASP A 240 10.36 29.55 -1.87
CA ASP A 240 11.80 29.61 -1.53
C ASP A 240 12.26 28.60 -0.45
N TRP A 241 11.43 28.34 0.56
CA TRP A 241 11.74 27.33 1.58
C TRP A 241 11.56 25.91 1.05
N GLY A 242 10.59 25.68 0.17
CA GLY A 242 10.33 24.40 -0.48
C GLY A 242 11.49 23.97 -1.37
N ALA A 243 12.07 24.92 -2.12
CA ALA A 243 13.24 24.69 -2.97
C ALA A 243 14.49 24.22 -2.19
N ALA A 244 14.62 24.53 -0.90
CA ALA A 244 15.72 24.03 -0.06
C ALA A 244 15.38 22.72 0.65
N VAL A 245 14.14 22.59 1.13
CA VAL A 245 13.72 21.50 2.02
C VAL A 245 13.37 20.24 1.25
N PHE A 246 12.58 20.34 0.18
CA PHE A 246 12.12 19.17 -0.58
C PHE A 246 13.28 18.41 -1.22
N PRO A 247 14.27 19.05 -1.89
CA PRO A 247 15.41 18.33 -2.45
C PRO A 247 16.26 17.61 -1.39
N ALA A 248 16.38 18.18 -0.18
CA ALA A 248 17.11 17.54 0.91
C ALA A 248 16.41 16.26 1.39
N LEU A 249 15.08 16.30 1.51
CA LEU A 249 14.26 15.13 1.87
C LEU A 249 14.25 14.08 0.77
N LEU A 250 14.17 14.49 -0.48
CA LEU A 250 14.27 13.59 -1.63
C LEU A 250 15.59 12.80 -1.59
N ASP A 251 16.71 13.50 -1.34
CA ASP A 251 18.03 12.88 -1.20
C ASP A 251 18.08 11.93 -0.01
N GLU A 252 17.50 12.29 1.14
CA GLU A 252 17.39 11.41 2.31
C GLU A 252 16.58 10.14 2.00
N ARG A 253 15.41 10.28 1.36
CA ARG A 253 14.58 9.15 0.96
C ARG A 253 15.27 8.24 -0.05
N ALA A 254 15.93 8.83 -1.05
CA ALA A 254 16.71 8.07 -2.01
C ALA A 254 17.83 7.26 -1.33
N ARG A 255 18.54 7.85 -0.34
CA ARG A 255 19.53 7.12 0.48
C ARG A 255 18.89 5.99 1.27
N PHE A 256 17.74 6.25 1.89
CA PHE A 256 17.04 5.25 2.67
C PHE A 256 16.65 4.04 1.80
N VAL A 257 16.00 4.29 0.65
CA VAL A 257 15.62 3.23 -0.30
C VAL A 257 16.86 2.47 -0.78
N GLN A 258 17.93 3.17 -1.19
CA GLN A 258 19.19 2.53 -1.58
C GLN A 258 19.71 1.57 -0.49
N ARG A 259 19.77 1.99 0.78
CA ARG A 259 20.22 1.12 1.89
C ARG A 259 19.35 -0.12 2.06
N ILE A 260 18.04 0.00 1.84
CA ILE A 260 17.12 -1.14 1.86
C ILE A 260 17.42 -2.09 0.69
N LEU A 261 17.65 -1.56 -0.52
CA LEU A 261 17.96 -2.37 -1.70
C LEU A 261 19.33 -3.06 -1.61
N GLU A 262 20.32 -2.46 -0.95
CA GLU A 262 21.62 -3.09 -0.70
C GLU A 262 21.53 -4.35 0.16
N ARG A 263 20.42 -4.54 0.88
CA ARG A 263 20.14 -5.73 1.67
C ARG A 263 19.48 -6.85 0.86
N ALA A 264 19.22 -6.65 -0.44
CA ALA A 264 18.63 -7.65 -1.33
C ALA A 264 19.72 -8.44 -2.09
N PRO A 265 20.16 -9.60 -1.57
CA PRO A 265 21.30 -10.32 -2.16
C PRO A 265 20.98 -10.92 -3.55
N ASP A 266 19.71 -11.19 -3.83
CA ASP A 266 19.24 -11.81 -5.07
C ASP A 266 18.76 -10.77 -6.11
N LEU A 267 18.90 -9.47 -5.83
CA LEU A 267 18.47 -8.41 -6.74
C LEU A 267 19.27 -8.46 -8.05
N LYS A 268 18.57 -8.59 -9.18
CA LYS A 268 19.15 -8.68 -10.53
C LYS A 268 18.83 -7.49 -11.41
N GLN A 269 17.67 -6.87 -11.22
CA GLN A 269 17.20 -5.76 -12.03
C GLN A 269 16.63 -4.67 -11.14
N LEU A 270 17.12 -3.46 -11.33
CA LEU A 270 16.61 -2.25 -10.73
C LEU A 270 16.22 -1.29 -11.85
N VAL A 271 14.95 -0.97 -11.94
CA VAL A 271 14.43 0.06 -12.85
C VAL A 271 14.07 1.28 -12.01
N VAL A 272 14.59 2.43 -12.38
CA VAL A 272 14.18 3.71 -11.77
C VAL A 272 13.34 4.47 -12.77
N HIS A 273 12.14 4.86 -12.34
CA HIS A 273 11.27 5.77 -13.06
C HIS A 273 11.44 7.16 -12.48
N TRP A 274 11.85 8.12 -13.30
CA TRP A 274 11.97 9.53 -12.93
C TRP A 274 10.90 10.32 -13.68
N HIS A 275 9.93 10.85 -12.94
CA HIS A 275 8.91 11.75 -13.47
C HIS A 275 9.22 13.18 -13.00
N ASP A 276 9.27 14.14 -13.92
CA ASP A 276 9.50 15.55 -13.59
C ASP A 276 8.72 16.47 -14.55
N SER A 277 8.48 17.71 -14.12
CA SER A 277 7.82 18.74 -14.93
C SER A 277 8.82 19.63 -15.69
N CYS A 278 10.13 19.43 -15.51
CA CYS A 278 11.17 20.18 -16.23
C CYS A 278 12.30 19.28 -16.72
N GLU A 279 12.78 19.56 -17.93
CA GLU A 279 13.96 18.94 -18.55
C GLU A 279 15.01 20.03 -18.86
N ASP A 280 15.68 20.53 -17.83
CA ASP A 280 16.77 21.51 -17.96
C ASP A 280 17.99 21.14 -17.14
N GLU A 281 19.06 21.93 -17.24
CA GLU A 281 20.37 21.61 -16.63
C GLU A 281 20.29 21.45 -15.10
N GLU A 282 19.47 22.26 -14.41
CA GLU A 282 19.36 22.18 -12.95
C GLU A 282 18.44 21.02 -12.51
N SER A 283 17.40 20.69 -13.28
CA SER A 283 16.58 19.50 -13.01
C SER A 283 17.38 18.21 -13.26
N GLU A 284 18.23 18.21 -14.30
CA GLU A 284 19.17 17.15 -14.59
C GLU A 284 20.21 16.96 -13.46
N GLU A 285 20.80 18.04 -12.95
CA GLU A 285 21.73 17.96 -11.82
C GLU A 285 21.06 17.35 -10.58
N THR A 286 19.82 17.76 -10.29
CA THR A 286 19.04 17.22 -9.17
C THR A 286 18.73 15.74 -9.34
N LYS A 287 18.32 15.32 -10.54
CA LYS A 287 18.11 13.91 -10.89
C LYS A 287 19.40 13.12 -10.70
N LEU A 288 20.50 13.54 -11.33
CA LEU A 288 21.77 12.82 -11.27
C LEU A 288 22.28 12.70 -9.83
N LYS A 289 22.23 13.77 -9.03
CA LYS A 289 22.60 13.75 -7.61
C LYS A 289 21.77 12.76 -6.81
N THR A 290 20.47 12.67 -7.09
CA THR A 290 19.55 11.73 -6.44
C THR A 290 19.84 10.29 -6.88
N LEU A 291 20.04 10.06 -8.19
CA LEU A 291 20.05 8.72 -8.78
C LEU A 291 21.41 8.03 -8.82
N THR A 292 22.52 8.77 -8.79
CA THR A 292 23.90 8.23 -8.87
C THR A 292 24.15 7.08 -7.87
N ARG A 293 23.50 7.13 -6.70
CA ARG A 293 23.63 6.09 -5.65
C ARG A 293 23.07 4.73 -6.06
N PHE A 294 22.05 4.68 -6.90
CA PHE A 294 21.42 3.42 -7.34
C PHE A 294 22.29 2.68 -8.36
N MET A 295 23.13 3.40 -9.12
CA MET A 295 24.08 2.82 -10.07
C MET A 295 25.15 1.95 -9.38
N GLY A 296 25.36 2.13 -8.07
CA GLY A 296 26.34 1.38 -7.27
C GLY A 296 25.83 0.08 -6.66
N ILE A 297 24.54 -0.25 -6.81
CA ILE A 297 23.95 -1.45 -6.20
C ILE A 297 24.52 -2.70 -6.86
N ARG A 298 25.19 -3.54 -6.06
CA ARG A 298 25.94 -4.69 -6.56
C ARG A 298 25.00 -5.80 -7.04
N GLY A 299 25.33 -6.40 -8.17
CA GLY A 299 24.62 -7.58 -8.68
C GLY A 299 23.35 -7.28 -9.47
N ALA A 300 22.90 -6.03 -9.48
CA ALA A 300 21.73 -5.58 -10.22
C ALA A 300 22.11 -4.77 -11.47
N THR A 301 21.40 -4.97 -12.57
CA THR A 301 21.42 -4.06 -13.71
C THR A 301 20.56 -2.84 -13.39
N PHE A 302 21.09 -1.65 -13.64
CA PHE A 302 20.37 -0.39 -13.48
C PHE A 302 19.80 0.06 -14.83
N ASP A 303 18.50 0.35 -14.85
CA ASP A 303 17.79 0.93 -15.99
C ASP A 303 17.06 2.21 -15.53
N LEU A 304 17.11 3.27 -16.34
CA LEU A 304 16.50 4.56 -16.03
C LEU A 304 15.45 4.88 -17.09
N LYS A 305 14.23 5.11 -16.65
CA LYS A 305 13.09 5.53 -17.47
C LYS A 305 12.70 6.95 -17.07
N GLU A 306 12.77 7.86 -18.03
CA GLU A 306 12.54 9.29 -17.82
C GLU A 306 11.21 9.68 -18.43
N HIS A 307 10.42 10.42 -17.66
CA HIS A 307 9.06 10.81 -18.00
C HIS A 307 8.89 12.30 -17.70
N TYR A 308 8.91 13.14 -18.73
CA TYR A 308 8.78 14.58 -18.57
C TYR A 308 7.38 15.06 -18.97
N ILE A 309 6.81 15.94 -18.15
CA ILE A 309 5.59 16.68 -18.52
C ILE A 309 6.03 17.87 -19.37
N ALA A 310 5.26 18.18 -20.42
CA ALA A 310 5.52 19.34 -21.25
C ALA A 310 5.55 20.63 -20.39
N SER A 311 6.49 21.53 -20.69
CA SER A 311 6.77 22.72 -19.85
C SER A 311 5.60 23.68 -19.68
N ASP A 312 4.62 23.63 -20.58
CA ASP A 312 3.39 24.44 -20.60
C ASP A 312 2.17 23.69 -20.04
N ALA A 313 2.28 22.38 -19.81
CA ALA A 313 1.20 21.56 -19.29
C ALA A 313 1.22 21.52 -17.75
N LYS A 314 0.06 21.76 -17.13
CA LYS A 314 -0.13 21.48 -15.71
C LYS A 314 -0.45 19.99 -15.55
N PRO A 315 0.18 19.28 -14.60
CA PRO A 315 -0.20 17.91 -14.29
C PRO A 315 -1.67 17.85 -13.91
N ASP A 316 -2.40 16.90 -14.49
CA ASP A 316 -3.76 16.59 -14.06
C ASP A 316 -3.74 16.24 -12.58
N SER A 317 -4.67 16.78 -11.81
CA SER A 317 -4.91 16.48 -10.39
C SER A 317 -4.97 14.99 -10.07
N ARG A 318 -5.38 14.15 -11.04
CA ARG A 318 -5.44 12.68 -10.89
C ARG A 318 -4.19 11.94 -11.35
N SER A 319 -3.25 12.63 -12.00
CA SER A 319 -1.95 12.07 -12.38
C SER A 319 -1.04 11.92 -11.15
N LEU A 320 0.00 11.07 -11.25
CA LEU A 320 1.00 10.92 -10.19
C LEU A 320 1.64 12.27 -9.80
N ALA A 321 1.98 13.09 -10.79
CA ALA A 321 2.57 14.41 -10.57
C ALA A 321 1.57 15.39 -9.94
N GLY A 322 0.29 15.35 -10.34
CA GLY A 322 -0.74 16.21 -9.76
C GLY A 322 -1.03 15.87 -8.31
N LEU A 323 -1.12 14.57 -7.98
CA LEU A 323 -1.28 14.11 -6.60
C LEU A 323 -0.10 14.54 -5.72
N LEU A 324 1.13 14.43 -6.22
CA LEU A 324 2.31 14.91 -5.49
C LEU A 324 2.29 16.44 -5.31
N ARG A 325 1.92 17.19 -6.35
CA ARG A 325 1.79 18.64 -6.27
C ARG A 325 0.79 19.04 -5.20
N LEU A 326 -0.37 18.38 -5.13
CA LEU A 326 -1.36 18.60 -4.07
C LEU A 326 -0.78 18.31 -2.69
N GLU A 327 0.01 17.25 -2.53
CA GLU A 327 0.70 16.94 -1.27
C GLU A 327 1.73 18.04 -0.90
N PHE A 328 2.53 18.51 -1.85
CA PHE A 328 3.48 19.59 -1.61
C PHE A 328 2.81 20.92 -1.27
N GLN A 329 1.70 21.23 -1.94
CA GLN A 329 0.88 22.40 -1.63
C GLN A 329 0.26 22.30 -0.23
N ASP A 330 -0.21 21.11 0.18
CA ASP A 330 -0.72 20.90 1.54
C ASP A 330 0.36 21.12 2.60
N ILE A 331 1.57 20.57 2.39
CA ILE A 331 2.74 20.83 3.25
C ILE A 331 3.05 22.33 3.29
N ALA A 332 2.97 23.01 2.15
CA ALA A 332 3.28 24.43 2.07
C ALA A 332 2.28 25.32 2.80
N ASN A 333 1.00 24.98 2.70
CA ASN A 333 -0.09 25.77 3.29
C ASN A 333 -0.27 25.48 4.78
N ASN A 334 -0.18 24.20 5.17
CA ASN A 334 -0.54 23.74 6.51
C ASN A 334 0.67 23.35 7.37
N GLY A 335 1.88 23.34 6.79
CA GLY A 335 3.10 22.87 7.44
C GLY A 335 3.13 21.35 7.62
N TRP A 336 4.12 20.84 8.36
CA TRP A 336 4.17 19.44 8.77
C TRP A 336 3.20 19.14 9.90
N GLN A 337 1.92 19.12 9.58
CA GLN A 337 0.91 18.59 10.49
C GLN A 337 0.53 17.19 10.02
N VAL A 338 0.98 16.18 10.77
CA VAL A 338 0.51 14.80 10.60
C VAL A 338 -0.93 14.77 11.10
N LYS A 339 -1.91 14.77 10.18
CA LYS A 339 -3.32 14.57 10.52
C LYS A 339 -3.59 13.13 10.96
#